data_AF-A0AAW0XL94-F1
#
_entry.id   AF-A0AAW0XL94-F1
#
_cell.length_a   1.000
_cell.length_b   1.000
_cell.length_c   1.000
_cell.angle_alpha   90.00
_cell.angle_beta   90.00
_cell.angle_gamma   90.00
#
_symmetry.space_group_name_H-M   'P 1'
#
loop_
_entity.id
_entity.type
_entity.pdbx_description
1 polymer ?
#
loop_
_entity_poly.entity_id
_entity_poly.type
_entity_poly.pdbx_seq_one_letter_code
_entity_poly.pdbx_strand_id
1 'polypeptide(L)'
;LMKKANKTKEYSELDETIRSKIPKYVYNGGEGKCLPTHQLVLRRNKERPPSKEITPPKVLPDEESVAGKYIHGKMEPDKTSDFTTYRYVCWDLQHVGAVGESVLHLCVLNATSVHNDLAKRLIRHFPNLINDIYLCDEYYGENVLHIAIVNEDPSMVKFLLDNGANYHERCLGNFMCTEDQATSRSDSLDHEWVDLCVQTNYKGYVYWGEYPLSFAACLGQEECYRLILAKGANPDMQDTNGNTVTHMMVIYDKMDMFDMCFEAGATINIKNRQGLIPMTLAAILAHRDIFFHILNIEREIYWQIG
;
A
#
# COMPACT_ATOMS: atom_id res chain seq x y z
N LEU A 1 -6.14 24.65 17.28
CA LEU A 1 -5.94 25.64 16.20
C LEU A 1 -6.87 25.42 15.02
N MET A 2 -6.87 24.25 14.38
CA MET A 2 -7.74 23.97 13.22
C MET A 2 -9.24 24.29 13.45
N LYS A 3 -9.81 23.86 14.60
CA LYS A 3 -11.21 24.19 14.97
C LYS A 3 -11.48 25.70 15.06
N LYS A 4 -10.50 26.48 15.54
CA LYS A 4 -10.59 27.96 15.62
C LYS A 4 -10.56 28.54 14.21
N ALA A 5 -9.59 28.12 13.40
CA ALA A 5 -9.44 28.57 12.01
C ALA A 5 -10.67 28.28 11.15
N ASN A 6 -11.30 27.10 11.29
CA ASN A 6 -12.52 26.78 10.55
C ASN A 6 -13.73 27.63 10.93
N LYS A 7 -13.79 28.12 12.19
CA LYS A 7 -14.85 29.03 12.67
C LYS A 7 -14.62 30.46 12.21
N THR A 8 -13.39 30.96 12.30
CA THR A 8 -13.04 32.36 11.93
C THR A 8 -12.77 32.54 10.44
N LYS A 9 -12.56 31.45 9.70
CA LYS A 9 -12.06 31.43 8.31
C LYS A 9 -10.68 32.08 8.14
N GLU A 10 -9.95 32.25 9.24
CA GLU A 10 -8.58 32.76 9.28
C GLU A 10 -7.61 31.62 9.56
N TYR A 11 -6.65 31.41 8.66
CA TYR A 11 -5.75 30.26 8.71
C TYR A 11 -4.27 30.62 8.94
N SER A 12 -3.91 31.90 8.95
CA SER A 12 -2.51 32.36 9.05
C SER A 12 -1.81 31.83 10.30
N GLU A 13 -2.43 31.92 11.48
CA GLU A 13 -1.88 31.41 12.75
C GLU A 13 -1.61 29.90 12.69
N LEU A 14 -2.52 29.15 12.07
CA LEU A 14 -2.37 27.70 11.89
C LEU A 14 -1.23 27.39 10.93
N ASP A 15 -1.20 28.05 9.78
CA ASP A 15 -0.22 27.79 8.73
C ASP A 15 1.20 28.19 9.19
N GLU A 16 1.34 29.28 9.97
CA GLU A 16 2.58 29.64 10.66
C GLU A 16 2.99 28.61 11.71
N THR A 17 2.04 28.07 12.47
CA THR A 17 2.32 26.99 13.42
C THR A 17 2.80 25.73 12.71
N ILE A 18 2.20 25.36 11.58
CA ILE A 18 2.62 24.23 10.75
C ILE A 18 4.05 24.44 10.26
N ARG A 19 4.33 25.60 9.64
CA ARG A 19 5.67 25.94 9.11
C ARG A 19 6.75 26.05 10.19
N SER A 20 6.39 26.35 11.44
CA SER A 20 7.37 26.48 12.52
C SER A 20 7.61 25.18 13.29
N LYS A 21 6.58 24.34 13.46
CA LYS A 21 6.69 23.11 14.27
C LYS A 21 7.09 21.88 13.46
N ILE A 22 6.53 21.69 12.27
CA ILE A 22 6.74 20.47 11.48
C ILE A 22 8.19 20.28 11.00
N PRO A 23 8.97 21.32 10.63
CA PRO A 23 10.35 21.12 10.14
C PRO A 23 11.29 20.36 11.10
N LYS A 24 10.95 20.26 12.39
CA LYS A 24 11.73 19.51 13.40
C LYS A 24 11.53 18.00 13.31
N TYR A 25 10.49 17.56 12.58
CA TYR A 25 10.05 16.16 12.51
C TYR A 25 10.14 15.59 11.09
N VAL A 26 10.72 16.34 10.15
CA VAL A 26 10.88 15.94 8.75
C VAL A 26 12.32 16.12 8.34
N TYR A 27 12.81 15.23 7.49
CA TYR A 27 14.15 15.37 6.92
C TYR A 27 14.22 16.57 5.99
N ASN A 28 15.34 17.30 6.07
CA ASN A 28 15.69 18.39 5.16
C ASN A 28 14.55 19.43 5.00
N GLY A 29 13.83 19.73 6.08
CA GLY A 29 12.73 20.69 6.06
C GLY A 29 11.50 20.27 5.24
N GLY A 30 11.38 18.99 4.88
CA GLY A 30 10.27 18.44 4.07
C GLY A 30 10.68 17.88 2.72
N GLU A 31 11.95 18.05 2.33
CA GLU A 31 12.53 17.46 1.11
C GLU A 31 12.90 15.98 1.28
N GLY A 32 12.71 15.43 2.47
CA GLY A 32 12.94 14.00 2.76
C GLY A 32 14.40 13.56 2.65
N LYS A 33 14.61 12.26 2.80
CA LYS A 33 15.92 11.58 2.68
C LYS A 33 15.70 10.20 2.03
N CYS A 34 16.60 9.80 1.14
CA CYS A 34 16.68 8.42 0.68
C CYS A 34 17.43 7.59 1.73
N LEU A 35 16.77 6.56 2.26
CA LEU A 35 17.33 5.64 3.24
C LEU A 35 17.53 4.27 2.61
N PRO A 36 18.63 3.57 2.91
CA PRO A 36 18.79 2.19 2.47
C PRO A 36 17.67 1.30 3.00
N THR A 37 17.08 0.49 2.14
CA THR A 37 15.98 -0.42 2.48
C THR A 37 16.35 -1.37 3.63
N HIS A 38 17.59 -1.88 3.64
CA HIS A 38 18.07 -2.75 4.71
C HIS A 38 18.00 -2.07 6.09
N GLN A 39 18.12 -0.74 6.18
CA GLN A 39 17.98 -0.01 7.45
C GLN A 39 16.55 -0.08 7.97
N LEU A 40 15.57 0.04 7.08
CA LEU A 40 14.15 -0.07 7.42
C LEU A 40 13.78 -1.51 7.78
N VAL A 41 14.30 -2.48 7.03
CA VAL A 41 14.13 -3.91 7.33
C VAL A 41 14.72 -4.25 8.69
N LEU A 42 15.95 -3.83 9.00
CA LEU A 42 16.56 -4.04 10.32
C LEU A 42 15.77 -3.35 11.44
N ARG A 43 15.13 -2.21 11.16
CA ARG A 43 14.26 -1.54 12.12
C ARG A 43 13.00 -2.37 12.40
N ARG A 44 12.27 -2.79 11.37
CA ARG A 44 11.08 -3.65 11.48
C ARG A 44 11.43 -4.98 12.18
N ASN A 45 12.55 -5.59 11.79
CA ASN A 45 12.96 -6.90 12.29
C ASN A 45 13.17 -6.94 13.81
N LYS A 46 13.53 -5.80 14.43
CA LYS A 46 13.65 -5.70 15.91
C LYS A 46 12.35 -5.93 16.66
N GLU A 47 11.20 -5.80 16.01
CA GLU A 47 9.89 -6.11 16.59
C GLU A 47 9.55 -7.60 16.50
N ARG A 48 10.34 -8.39 15.74
CA ARG A 48 10.12 -9.83 15.60
C ARG A 48 10.69 -10.61 16.79
N PRO A 49 10.23 -11.86 17.02
CA PRO A 49 10.80 -12.73 18.03
C PRO A 49 12.31 -12.96 17.81
N PRO A 50 13.11 -13.17 18.89
CA PRO A 50 14.56 -13.38 18.79
C PRO A 50 14.99 -14.52 17.84
N SER A 51 14.12 -15.53 17.65
CA SER A 51 14.36 -16.64 16.72
C SER A 51 14.39 -16.22 15.24
N LYS A 52 13.92 -15.01 14.92
CA LYS A 52 13.85 -14.45 13.56
C LYS A 52 14.67 -13.17 13.40
N GLU A 53 15.51 -12.85 14.38
CA GLU A 53 16.36 -11.67 14.35
C GLU A 53 17.47 -11.82 13.31
N ILE A 54 17.66 -10.79 12.48
CA ILE A 54 18.69 -10.76 11.44
C ILE A 54 19.89 -10.00 11.97
N THR A 55 21.07 -10.60 11.80
CA THR A 55 22.32 -9.93 12.15
C THR A 55 22.67 -8.89 11.08
N PRO A 56 22.93 -7.62 11.47
CA PRO A 56 23.38 -6.60 10.53
C PRO A 56 24.70 -7.01 9.86
N PRO A 57 24.92 -6.67 8.58
CA PRO A 57 26.19 -6.93 7.91
C PRO A 57 27.30 -6.09 8.56
N LYS A 58 28.51 -6.66 8.65
CA LYS A 58 29.67 -6.00 9.29
C LYS A 58 30.14 -4.74 8.55
N VAL A 59 29.79 -4.60 7.28
CA VAL A 59 30.09 -3.44 6.42
C VAL A 59 28.77 -2.99 5.81
N LEU A 60 28.36 -1.76 6.11
CA LEU A 60 27.21 -1.13 5.49
C LEU A 60 27.67 -0.40 4.22
N PRO A 61 26.93 -0.45 3.10
CA PRO A 61 27.24 0.34 1.91
C PRO A 61 27.21 1.84 2.23
N ASP A 62 28.17 2.61 1.73
CA ASP A 62 28.29 4.06 2.01
C ASP A 62 27.04 4.86 1.57
N GLU A 63 26.53 5.71 2.46
CA GLU A 63 25.30 6.52 2.27
C GLU A 63 25.43 7.58 1.13
N GLU A 64 26.65 7.99 0.76
CA GLU A 64 26.88 9.19 -0.06
C GLU A 64 26.80 9.01 -1.59
N SER A 65 26.82 7.79 -2.13
CA SER A 65 27.01 7.61 -3.60
C SER A 65 25.77 7.80 -4.48
N VAL A 66 24.56 7.97 -3.93
CA VAL A 66 23.30 7.77 -4.69
C VAL A 66 22.33 8.96 -4.67
N ALA A 67 22.63 10.04 -3.94
CA ALA A 67 21.76 11.22 -3.82
C ALA A 67 21.43 11.93 -5.15
N GLY A 68 22.15 11.64 -6.24
CA GLY A 68 21.98 12.28 -7.54
C GLY A 68 20.87 11.72 -8.46
N LYS A 69 20.14 10.68 -8.06
CA LYS A 69 19.18 9.99 -8.96
C LYS A 69 17.69 10.29 -8.72
N TYR A 70 17.34 10.99 -7.64
CA TYR A 70 15.95 11.39 -7.34
C TYR A 70 15.72 12.85 -7.73
N ILE A 71 15.18 13.09 -8.92
CA ILE A 71 14.75 14.43 -9.34
C ILE A 71 13.22 14.41 -9.50
N HIS A 72 12.52 15.13 -8.63
CA HIS A 72 11.15 15.63 -8.82
C HIS A 72 10.00 14.61 -8.95
N GLY A 73 9.99 13.52 -8.17
CA GLY A 73 8.77 12.70 -7.99
C GLY A 73 8.21 12.06 -9.27
N LYS A 74 8.98 12.05 -10.36
CA LYS A 74 8.72 11.32 -11.59
C LYS A 74 9.91 10.41 -11.84
N MET A 75 9.76 9.15 -11.46
CA MET A 75 10.67 8.10 -11.90
C MET A 75 10.25 7.71 -13.32
N GLU A 76 11.16 7.83 -14.29
CA GLU A 76 10.97 7.16 -15.57
C GLU A 76 11.03 5.64 -15.33
N PRO A 77 10.05 4.87 -15.82
CA PRO A 77 10.01 3.43 -15.62
C PRO A 77 10.99 2.78 -16.58
N ASP A 78 12.27 2.74 -16.20
CA ASP A 78 13.23 1.97 -16.96
C ASP A 78 13.03 0.48 -16.65
N LYS A 79 12.79 -0.29 -17.70
CA LYS A 79 12.59 -1.72 -17.63
C LYS A 79 13.94 -2.34 -17.29
N THR A 80 14.00 -3.15 -16.21
CA THR A 80 15.08 -4.13 -15.90
C THR A 80 16.20 -3.81 -14.89
N SER A 81 16.05 -2.90 -13.91
CA SER A 81 17.03 -2.82 -12.80
C SER A 81 16.41 -2.77 -11.40
N ASP A 82 16.75 -3.76 -10.57
CA ASP A 82 16.49 -3.93 -9.13
C ASP A 82 16.15 -2.64 -8.36
N PHE A 83 14.86 -2.40 -8.15
CA PHE A 83 14.30 -1.24 -7.44
C PHE A 83 14.27 -1.39 -5.90
N THR A 84 15.21 -2.12 -5.29
CA THR A 84 15.07 -2.58 -3.89
C THR A 84 15.99 -1.93 -2.87
N THR A 85 16.94 -1.09 -3.27
CA THR A 85 18.04 -0.72 -2.35
C THR A 85 17.75 0.50 -1.47
N TYR A 86 16.90 1.43 -1.91
CA TYR A 86 16.59 2.65 -1.14
C TYR A 86 15.10 2.96 -1.15
N ARG A 87 14.63 3.53 -0.05
CA ARG A 87 13.30 4.12 0.10
C ARG A 87 13.43 5.60 0.41
N TYR A 88 12.61 6.41 -0.25
CA TYR A 88 12.45 7.81 0.11
C TYR A 88 11.54 7.96 1.32
N VAL A 89 11.96 8.72 2.33
CA VAL A 89 11.20 8.99 3.55
C VAL A 89 11.21 10.48 3.85
N CYS A 90 10.03 11.08 4.09
CA CYS A 90 9.89 12.49 4.44
C CYS A 90 9.96 12.70 5.96
N TRP A 91 9.20 11.91 6.73
CA TRP A 91 9.16 11.98 8.18
C TRP A 91 10.44 11.46 8.83
N ASP A 92 10.90 12.12 9.89
CA ASP A 92 12.09 11.68 10.62
C ASP A 92 11.80 10.42 11.44
N LEU A 93 12.54 9.35 11.15
CA LEU A 93 12.44 8.04 11.80
C LEU A 93 12.70 8.07 13.32
N GLN A 94 13.32 9.13 13.85
CA GLN A 94 13.50 9.30 15.29
C GLN A 94 12.25 9.82 16.00
N HIS A 95 11.30 10.38 15.23
CA HIS A 95 10.13 11.08 15.73
C HIS A 95 8.81 10.46 15.28
N VAL A 96 8.82 9.17 14.95
CA VAL A 96 7.61 8.41 14.61
C VAL A 96 6.81 8.07 15.86
N GLY A 97 5.51 7.84 15.69
CA GLY A 97 4.66 7.35 16.78
C GLY A 97 4.91 5.88 17.13
N ALA A 98 4.03 5.32 17.97
CA ALA A 98 4.23 4.00 18.57
C ALA A 98 4.22 2.86 17.55
N VAL A 99 3.53 3.04 16.42
CA VAL A 99 3.44 2.08 15.33
C VAL A 99 4.18 2.56 14.07
N GLY A 100 5.07 3.55 14.22
CA GLY A 100 5.87 4.06 13.11
C GLY A 100 5.17 5.11 12.25
N GLU A 101 4.10 5.73 12.76
CA GLU A 101 3.26 6.66 12.03
C GLU A 101 3.78 8.10 12.05
N SER A 102 3.45 8.83 10.98
CA SER A 102 3.64 10.29 10.93
C SER A 102 2.37 11.04 11.35
N VAL A 103 2.49 12.35 11.56
CA VAL A 103 1.32 13.20 11.87
C VAL A 103 0.24 13.16 10.78
N LEU A 104 0.62 12.90 9.52
CA LEU A 104 -0.32 12.80 8.42
C LEU A 104 -1.18 11.54 8.53
N HIS A 105 -0.56 10.40 8.89
CA HIS A 105 -1.27 9.15 9.17
C HIS A 105 -2.31 9.36 10.26
N LEU A 106 -1.94 9.99 11.38
CA LEU A 106 -2.88 10.30 12.47
C LEU A 106 -4.04 11.21 12.04
N CYS A 107 -3.80 12.14 11.12
CA CYS A 107 -4.87 13.00 10.62
C CYS A 107 -5.87 12.20 9.76
N VAL A 108 -5.36 11.38 8.84
CA VAL A 108 -6.22 10.59 7.94
C VAL A 108 -6.93 9.47 8.72
N LEU A 109 -6.26 8.80 9.65
CA LEU A 109 -6.83 7.74 10.50
C LEU A 109 -8.04 8.22 11.32
N ASN A 110 -7.99 9.45 11.85
CA ASN A 110 -9.11 9.98 12.63
C ASN A 110 -10.35 10.29 11.78
N ALA A 111 -10.22 10.44 10.47
CA ALA A 111 -11.29 10.62 9.48
C ALA A 111 -12.34 11.73 9.77
N THR A 112 -12.07 12.66 10.70
CA THR A 112 -13.01 13.77 10.94
C THR A 112 -12.74 14.92 9.96
N SER A 113 -13.77 15.71 9.65
CA SER A 113 -13.62 16.88 8.76
C SER A 113 -12.49 17.82 9.18
N VAL A 114 -12.29 18.01 10.49
CA VAL A 114 -11.20 18.83 11.04
C VAL A 114 -9.83 18.22 10.75
N HIS A 115 -9.66 16.91 10.91
CA HIS A 115 -8.38 16.26 10.63
C HIS A 115 -8.12 16.14 9.12
N ASN A 116 -9.16 15.92 8.31
CA ASN A 116 -9.06 15.90 6.85
C ASN A 116 -8.63 17.27 6.30
N ASP A 117 -9.20 18.36 6.80
CA ASP A 117 -8.76 19.72 6.42
C ASP A 117 -7.31 19.99 6.87
N LEU A 118 -6.92 19.50 8.04
CA LEU A 118 -5.55 19.62 8.53
C LEU A 118 -4.58 18.80 7.68
N ALA A 119 -4.92 17.56 7.31
CA ALA A 119 -4.14 16.70 6.42
C ALA A 119 -3.91 17.38 5.06
N LYS A 120 -4.97 17.94 4.46
CA LYS A 120 -4.88 18.71 3.21
C LYS A 120 -3.93 19.91 3.33
N ARG A 121 -3.91 20.60 4.48
CA ARG A 121 -2.98 21.72 4.73
C ARG A 121 -1.54 21.25 4.97
N LEU A 122 -1.36 20.14 5.68
CA LEU A 122 -0.04 19.53 5.86
C LEU A 122 0.58 19.18 4.51
N ILE A 123 -0.18 18.51 3.62
CA ILE A 123 0.27 18.15 2.27
C ILE A 123 0.61 19.40 1.43
N ARG A 124 -0.14 20.50 1.55
CA ARG A 124 0.20 21.75 0.85
C ARG A 124 1.54 22.35 1.27
N HIS A 125 1.94 22.19 2.54
CA HIS A 125 3.21 22.72 3.05
C HIS A 125 4.36 21.73 2.94
N PHE A 126 4.06 20.43 3.02
CA PHE A 126 5.03 19.34 3.02
C PHE A 126 4.49 18.21 2.11
N PRO A 127 4.51 18.39 0.79
CA PRO A 127 3.85 17.48 -0.16
C PRO A 127 4.41 16.06 -0.10
N ASN A 128 5.71 15.92 0.18
CA ASN A 128 6.38 14.63 0.24
C ASN A 128 5.94 13.75 1.42
N LEU A 129 5.25 14.29 2.44
CA LEU A 129 4.67 13.48 3.53
C LEU A 129 3.62 12.49 3.04
N ILE A 130 3.02 12.75 1.87
CA ILE A 130 1.93 11.93 1.33
C ILE A 130 2.34 10.48 1.03
N ASN A 131 3.64 10.22 0.88
CA ASN A 131 4.19 8.92 0.53
C ASN A 131 4.93 8.26 1.70
N ASP A 132 4.88 8.84 2.91
CA ASP A 132 5.35 8.13 4.09
C ASP A 132 4.44 6.91 4.36
N ILE A 133 5.03 5.91 5.02
CA ILE A 133 4.37 4.64 5.39
C ILE A 133 4.45 4.42 6.90
N TYR A 134 3.56 3.58 7.43
CA TYR A 134 3.77 2.94 8.73
C TYR A 134 5.01 2.03 8.69
N LEU A 135 5.73 1.97 9.82
CA LEU A 135 7.04 1.31 9.91
C LEU A 135 7.11 0.15 10.90
N CYS A 136 6.08 -0.06 11.73
CA CYS A 136 6.03 -1.24 12.61
C CYS A 136 5.73 -2.51 11.81
N ASP A 137 6.02 -3.69 12.38
CA ASP A 137 5.80 -4.96 11.71
C ASP A 137 4.31 -5.26 11.44
N GLU A 138 3.41 -4.74 12.29
CA GLU A 138 1.95 -4.94 12.18
C GLU A 138 1.35 -4.24 10.95
N TYR A 139 1.78 -3.01 10.65
CA TYR A 139 1.19 -2.14 9.62
C TYR A 139 2.17 -1.73 8.52
N TYR A 140 3.34 -2.38 8.46
CA TYR A 140 4.44 -1.97 7.59
C TYR A 140 3.99 -1.67 6.16
N GLY A 141 4.34 -0.50 5.63
CA GLY A 141 4.03 -0.13 4.25
C GLY A 141 2.62 0.41 4.03
N GLU A 142 1.73 0.37 5.02
CA GLU A 142 0.44 1.05 4.93
C GLU A 142 0.68 2.57 4.83
N ASN A 143 0.15 3.20 3.79
CA ASN A 143 0.23 4.64 3.57
C ASN A 143 -1.14 5.30 3.74
N VAL A 144 -1.17 6.63 3.70
CA VAL A 144 -2.40 7.42 3.86
C VAL A 144 -3.48 7.15 2.80
N LEU A 145 -3.11 6.62 1.63
CA LEU A 145 -4.07 6.23 0.60
C LEU A 145 -4.82 4.96 0.99
N HIS A 146 -4.14 3.96 1.57
CA HIS A 146 -4.80 2.78 2.15
C HIS A 146 -5.80 3.19 3.23
N ILE A 147 -5.38 4.03 4.18
CA ILE A 147 -6.23 4.48 5.29
C ILE A 147 -7.46 5.24 4.77
N ALA A 148 -7.30 6.12 3.79
CA ALA A 148 -8.42 6.86 3.21
C ALA A 148 -9.46 5.95 2.53
N ILE A 149 -9.00 4.84 1.93
CA ILE A 149 -9.88 3.81 1.36
C ILE A 149 -10.60 3.06 2.49
N VAL A 150 -9.90 2.65 3.55
CA VAL A 150 -10.52 1.98 4.71
C VAL A 150 -11.57 2.87 5.38
N ASN A 151 -11.37 4.20 5.38
CA ASN A 151 -12.32 5.17 5.91
C ASN A 151 -13.54 5.44 5.01
N GLU A 152 -13.62 4.82 3.83
CA GLU A 152 -14.70 5.03 2.85
C GLU A 152 -14.83 6.52 2.46
N ASP A 153 -13.71 7.22 2.24
CA ASP A 153 -13.69 8.64 1.84
C ASP A 153 -13.14 8.83 0.42
N PRO A 154 -13.97 8.65 -0.64
CA PRO A 154 -13.58 8.87 -2.03
C PRO A 154 -13.06 10.30 -2.29
N SER A 155 -13.55 11.30 -1.55
CA SER A 155 -13.11 12.68 -1.69
C SER A 155 -11.67 12.87 -1.19
N MET A 156 -11.30 12.22 -0.08
CA MET A 156 -9.90 12.20 0.37
C MET A 156 -9.03 11.36 -0.56
N VAL A 157 -9.50 10.19 -1.01
CA VAL A 157 -8.79 9.36 -2.01
C VAL A 157 -8.47 10.18 -3.25
N LYS A 158 -9.46 10.88 -3.82
CA LYS A 158 -9.25 11.77 -4.97
C LYS A 158 -8.21 12.84 -4.69
N PHE A 159 -8.32 13.51 -3.54
CA PHE A 159 -7.37 14.54 -3.15
C PHE A 159 -5.94 13.99 -3.04
N LEU A 160 -5.76 12.85 -2.39
CA LEU A 160 -4.45 12.23 -2.21
C LEU A 160 -3.83 11.85 -3.56
N LEU A 161 -4.62 11.21 -4.44
CA LEU A 161 -4.20 10.85 -5.79
C LEU A 161 -3.89 12.06 -6.68
N ASP A 162 -4.59 13.19 -6.49
CA ASP A 162 -4.28 14.44 -7.19
C ASP A 162 -3.00 15.12 -6.71
N ASN A 163 -2.56 14.80 -5.48
CA ASN A 163 -1.34 15.35 -4.88
C ASN A 163 -0.16 14.36 -4.90
N GLY A 164 -0.25 13.28 -5.69
CA GLY A 164 0.88 12.38 -5.93
C GLY A 164 1.07 11.25 -4.91
N ALA A 165 -0.01 10.84 -4.23
CA ALA A 165 0.04 9.62 -3.41
C ALA A 165 0.39 8.39 -4.26
N ASN A 166 1.31 7.56 -3.75
CA ASN A 166 1.74 6.33 -4.39
C ASN A 166 0.62 5.28 -4.33
N TYR A 167 0.01 5.02 -5.49
CA TYR A 167 -1.02 3.99 -5.67
C TYR A 167 -0.46 2.58 -5.93
N HIS A 168 0.88 2.44 -5.95
CA HIS A 168 1.59 1.17 -6.02
C HIS A 168 2.32 0.82 -4.72
N GLU A 169 2.08 1.56 -3.64
CA GLU A 169 2.66 1.26 -2.34
C GLU A 169 2.14 -0.09 -1.82
N ARG A 170 3.01 -0.89 -1.21
CA ARG A 170 2.69 -2.23 -0.71
C ARG A 170 2.51 -2.22 0.80
N CYS A 171 1.33 -2.58 1.27
CA CYS A 171 1.01 -2.81 2.67
C CYS A 171 1.36 -4.25 3.07
N LEU A 172 2.50 -4.44 3.72
CA LEU A 172 3.15 -5.74 4.02
C LEU A 172 3.06 -6.14 5.50
N GLY A 173 2.27 -5.40 6.27
CA GLY A 173 2.08 -5.58 7.70
C GLY A 173 1.58 -6.97 8.07
N ASN A 174 1.95 -7.44 9.27
CA ASN A 174 1.47 -8.69 9.84
C ASN A 174 -0.06 -8.74 9.88
N PHE A 175 -0.70 -7.60 10.18
CA PHE A 175 -2.14 -7.48 10.32
C PHE A 175 -2.87 -7.82 9.00
N MET A 176 -2.26 -7.48 7.86
CA MET A 176 -2.78 -7.72 6.51
C MET A 176 -2.34 -9.07 5.94
N CYS A 177 -1.57 -9.85 6.68
CA CYS A 177 -1.13 -11.18 6.26
C CYS A 177 -2.23 -12.23 6.54
N THR A 178 -2.18 -13.36 5.84
CA THR A 178 -3.02 -14.50 6.17
C THR A 178 -2.57 -15.10 7.50
N GLU A 179 -3.52 -15.61 8.29
CA GLU A 179 -3.28 -16.12 9.63
C GLU A 179 -2.26 -17.26 9.63
N ASP A 180 -2.36 -18.15 8.64
CA ASP A 180 -1.50 -19.32 8.52
C ASP A 180 -0.06 -18.98 8.08
N GLN A 181 0.14 -17.86 7.39
CA GLN A 181 1.45 -17.41 6.95
C GLN A 181 2.13 -16.48 7.95
N ALA A 182 1.40 -15.87 8.88
CA ALA A 182 1.93 -14.89 9.84
C ALA A 182 3.18 -15.41 10.59
N THR A 183 3.17 -16.68 10.99
CA THR A 183 4.30 -17.33 11.68
C THR A 183 5.45 -17.71 10.76
N SER A 184 5.26 -17.72 9.43
CA SER A 184 6.31 -17.99 8.44
C SER A 184 7.07 -16.74 7.99
N ARG A 185 6.51 -15.54 8.25
CA ARG A 185 7.07 -14.24 7.85
C ARG A 185 8.56 -14.12 8.22
N SER A 186 9.41 -13.89 7.24
CA SER A 186 10.84 -13.59 7.43
C SER A 186 11.26 -12.36 6.64
N ASP A 187 12.35 -11.73 7.08
CA ASP A 187 12.93 -10.58 6.41
C ASP A 187 14.17 -11.00 5.60
N SER A 188 14.51 -10.20 4.60
CA SER A 188 15.77 -10.27 3.86
C SER A 188 16.38 -8.87 3.79
N LEU A 189 17.70 -8.76 3.82
CA LEU A 189 18.38 -7.46 3.68
C LEU A 189 18.43 -6.99 2.21
N ASP A 190 18.13 -7.87 1.27
CA ASP A 190 18.20 -7.60 -0.17
C ASP A 190 16.94 -6.89 -0.70
N HIS A 191 15.83 -6.94 0.04
CA HIS A 191 14.56 -6.35 -0.34
C HIS A 191 13.68 -5.97 0.85
N GLU A 192 12.74 -5.06 0.61
CA GLU A 192 11.85 -4.54 1.67
C GLU A 192 10.69 -5.47 2.02
N TRP A 193 10.19 -6.23 1.04
CA TRP A 193 9.03 -7.09 1.25
C TRP A 193 9.35 -8.24 2.19
N VAL A 194 8.29 -8.82 2.76
CA VAL A 194 8.37 -9.94 3.69
C VAL A 194 8.34 -11.24 2.88
N ASP A 195 9.21 -12.18 3.22
CA ASP A 195 9.15 -13.52 2.65
C ASP A 195 8.11 -14.37 3.37
N LEU A 196 7.30 -15.08 2.59
CA LEU A 196 6.24 -15.96 3.06
C LEU A 196 6.45 -17.37 2.52
N CYS A 197 5.96 -18.37 3.25
CA CYS A 197 5.79 -19.69 2.67
C CYS A 197 4.80 -19.63 1.50
N VAL A 198 4.98 -20.47 0.48
CA VAL A 198 4.12 -20.44 -0.73
C VAL A 198 2.70 -20.94 -0.44
N GLN A 199 2.56 -21.85 0.51
CA GLN A 199 1.29 -22.49 0.82
C GLN A 199 0.49 -21.63 1.78
N THR A 200 -0.77 -21.37 1.43
CA THR A 200 -1.71 -20.67 2.27
C THR A 200 -3.15 -21.09 1.96
N ASN A 201 -3.99 -21.04 2.98
CA ASN A 201 -5.44 -21.20 2.87
C ASN A 201 -6.19 -19.87 2.67
N TYR A 202 -5.46 -18.75 2.57
CA TYR A 202 -5.97 -17.38 2.39
C TYR A 202 -6.92 -16.88 3.49
N LYS A 203 -7.01 -17.58 4.62
CA LYS A 203 -7.79 -17.10 5.77
C LYS A 203 -7.01 -16.03 6.51
N GLY A 204 -7.67 -14.92 6.80
CA GLY A 204 -7.10 -13.83 7.57
C GLY A 204 -8.17 -12.82 7.92
N TYR A 205 -7.86 -11.92 8.85
CA TYR A 205 -8.79 -10.87 9.24
C TYR A 205 -8.98 -9.83 8.13
N VAL A 206 -7.88 -9.35 7.54
CA VAL A 206 -7.89 -8.26 6.54
C VAL A 206 -6.87 -8.47 5.41
N TYR A 207 -6.77 -9.70 4.89
CA TYR A 207 -5.92 -9.99 3.73
C TYR A 207 -6.52 -9.42 2.42
N TRP A 208 -6.46 -8.11 2.23
CA TRP A 208 -7.05 -7.39 1.08
C TRP A 208 -6.10 -7.21 -0.10
N GLY A 209 -5.06 -8.05 -0.17
CA GLY A 209 -3.89 -7.81 -1.00
C GLY A 209 -3.05 -6.66 -0.42
N GLU A 210 -2.08 -6.18 -1.18
CA GLU A 210 -1.09 -5.20 -0.68
C GLU A 210 -1.26 -3.80 -1.24
N TYR A 211 -2.02 -3.63 -2.32
CA TYR A 211 -2.08 -2.38 -3.07
C TYR A 211 -3.36 -1.60 -2.74
N PRO A 212 -3.35 -0.25 -2.80
CA PRO A 212 -4.56 0.55 -2.64
C PRO A 212 -5.70 0.12 -3.57
N LEU A 213 -5.37 -0.26 -4.81
CA LEU A 213 -6.35 -0.75 -5.76
C LEU A 213 -7.05 -2.05 -5.29
N SER A 214 -6.30 -2.99 -4.70
CA SER A 214 -6.88 -4.24 -4.17
C SER A 214 -7.70 -3.99 -2.90
N PHE A 215 -7.29 -3.05 -2.04
CA PHE A 215 -8.09 -2.62 -0.90
C PHE A 215 -9.47 -2.09 -1.34
N ALA A 216 -9.50 -1.19 -2.32
CA ALA A 216 -10.75 -0.63 -2.83
C ALA A 216 -11.69 -1.73 -3.38
N ALA A 217 -11.12 -2.71 -4.12
CA ALA A 217 -11.88 -3.85 -4.62
C ALA A 217 -12.39 -4.75 -3.49
N CYS A 218 -11.53 -5.12 -2.53
CA CYS A 218 -11.89 -5.97 -1.40
C CYS A 218 -12.93 -5.33 -0.49
N LEU A 219 -13.01 -4.00 -0.44
CA LEU A 219 -14.05 -3.27 0.28
C LEU A 219 -15.31 -2.98 -0.57
N GLY A 220 -15.30 -3.33 -1.87
CA GLY A 220 -16.42 -3.08 -2.79
C GLY A 220 -16.62 -1.59 -3.13
N GLN A 221 -15.57 -0.78 -3.00
CA GLN A 221 -15.63 0.66 -3.23
C GLN A 221 -15.34 0.98 -4.69
N GLU A 222 -16.36 0.85 -5.53
CA GLU A 222 -16.27 1.07 -6.99
C GLU A 222 -15.70 2.45 -7.36
N GLU A 223 -16.11 3.51 -6.64
CA GLU A 223 -15.65 4.87 -6.91
C GLU A 223 -14.14 4.99 -6.65
N CYS A 224 -13.66 4.55 -5.48
CA CYS A 224 -12.24 4.53 -5.15
C CYS A 224 -11.45 3.68 -6.16
N TYR A 225 -11.98 2.52 -6.53
CA TYR A 225 -11.35 1.63 -7.51
C TYR A 225 -11.16 2.34 -8.86
N ARG A 226 -12.21 2.97 -9.40
CA ARG A 226 -12.16 3.74 -10.65
C ARG A 226 -11.23 4.95 -10.55
N LEU A 227 -11.20 5.65 -9.42
CA LEU A 227 -10.29 6.78 -9.20
C LEU A 227 -8.82 6.36 -9.25
N ILE A 228 -8.48 5.21 -8.64
CA ILE A 228 -7.12 4.68 -8.60
C ILE A 228 -6.71 4.18 -10.00
N LEU A 229 -7.59 3.47 -10.71
CA LEU A 229 -7.36 3.08 -12.11
C LEU A 229 -7.15 4.29 -13.04
N ALA A 230 -7.95 5.35 -12.88
CA ALA A 230 -7.83 6.57 -13.67
C ALA A 230 -6.47 7.28 -13.49
N LYS A 231 -5.73 6.95 -12.42
CA LYS A 231 -4.36 7.45 -12.18
C LYS A 231 -3.27 6.59 -12.81
N GLY A 232 -3.63 5.45 -13.40
CA GLY A 232 -2.70 4.53 -14.06
C GLY A 232 -2.33 3.31 -13.21
N ALA A 233 -3.06 3.02 -12.14
CA ALA A 233 -2.83 1.79 -11.38
C ALA A 233 -3.08 0.56 -12.26
N ASN A 234 -2.15 -0.40 -12.20
CA ASN A 234 -2.23 -1.65 -12.92
C ASN A 234 -2.98 -2.71 -12.08
N PRO A 235 -4.15 -3.22 -12.52
CA PRO A 235 -4.90 -4.27 -11.81
C PRO A 235 -4.18 -5.63 -11.76
N ASP A 236 -3.16 -5.83 -12.60
CA ASP A 236 -2.39 -7.07 -12.70
C ASP A 236 -1.17 -7.11 -11.75
N MET A 237 -0.99 -6.09 -10.91
CA MET A 237 0.06 -6.11 -9.89
C MET A 237 -0.17 -7.26 -8.91
N GLN A 238 0.89 -8.03 -8.68
CA GLN A 238 0.86 -9.19 -7.81
C GLN A 238 1.38 -8.83 -6.41
N ASP A 239 0.67 -9.31 -5.39
CA ASP A 239 1.11 -9.21 -3.99
C ASP A 239 2.22 -10.25 -3.66
N THR A 240 2.63 -10.36 -2.39
CA THR A 240 3.66 -11.33 -1.96
C THR A 240 3.28 -12.79 -2.22
N ASN A 241 1.98 -13.11 -2.31
CA ASN A 241 1.48 -14.45 -2.66
C ASN A 241 1.31 -14.64 -4.17
N GLY A 242 1.60 -13.62 -4.98
CA GLY A 242 1.37 -13.63 -6.41
C GLY A 242 -0.09 -13.34 -6.80
N ASN A 243 -0.94 -12.95 -5.87
CA ASN A 243 -2.35 -12.69 -6.16
C ASN A 243 -2.53 -11.32 -6.78
N THR A 244 -3.28 -11.27 -7.88
CA THR A 244 -3.80 -10.02 -8.50
C THR A 244 -5.16 -9.67 -7.90
N VAL A 245 -5.73 -8.53 -8.29
CA VAL A 245 -7.07 -8.15 -7.81
C VAL A 245 -8.15 -9.19 -8.15
N THR A 246 -8.05 -9.87 -9.30
CA THR A 246 -9.00 -10.93 -9.71
C THR A 246 -8.88 -12.18 -8.83
N HIS A 247 -7.67 -12.51 -8.34
CA HIS A 247 -7.52 -13.54 -7.31
C HIS A 247 -8.18 -13.12 -6.01
N MET A 248 -8.03 -11.86 -5.60
CA MET A 248 -8.66 -11.35 -4.37
C MET A 248 -10.19 -11.45 -4.45
N MET A 249 -10.79 -11.14 -5.60
CA MET A 249 -12.23 -11.26 -5.77
C MET A 249 -12.71 -12.71 -5.67
N VAL A 250 -11.89 -13.67 -6.11
CA VAL A 250 -12.15 -15.10 -5.90
C VAL A 250 -12.02 -15.47 -4.42
N ILE A 251 -10.98 -15.03 -3.71
CA ILE A 251 -10.76 -15.33 -2.29
C ILE A 251 -11.93 -14.83 -1.42
N TYR A 252 -12.48 -13.66 -1.74
CA TYR A 252 -13.62 -13.07 -1.02
C TYR A 252 -15.00 -13.42 -1.61
N ASP A 253 -15.05 -14.23 -2.67
CA ASP A 253 -16.27 -14.61 -3.40
C ASP A 253 -17.13 -13.40 -3.82
N LYS A 254 -16.48 -12.36 -4.37
CA LYS A 254 -17.11 -11.09 -4.76
C LYS A 254 -17.31 -11.02 -6.27
N MET A 255 -18.36 -11.67 -6.76
CA MET A 255 -18.67 -11.77 -8.20
C MET A 255 -18.88 -10.40 -8.87
N ASP A 256 -19.67 -9.50 -8.28
CA ASP A 256 -19.96 -8.19 -8.90
C ASP A 256 -18.69 -7.33 -9.06
N MET A 257 -17.81 -7.36 -8.05
CA MET A 257 -16.54 -6.65 -8.11
C MET A 257 -15.53 -7.36 -9.02
N PHE A 258 -15.61 -8.69 -9.16
CA PHE A 258 -14.84 -9.44 -10.15
C PHE A 258 -15.16 -8.94 -11.56
N ASP A 259 -16.44 -8.80 -11.90
CA ASP A 259 -16.89 -8.30 -13.21
C ASP A 259 -16.38 -6.89 -13.45
N MET A 260 -16.50 -5.99 -12.46
CA MET A 260 -15.92 -4.66 -12.58
C MET A 260 -14.42 -4.70 -12.86
N CYS A 261 -13.65 -5.51 -12.12
CA CYS A 261 -12.21 -5.62 -12.33
C CYS A 261 -11.90 -6.12 -13.75
N PHE A 262 -12.62 -7.14 -14.21
CA PHE A 262 -12.45 -7.74 -15.53
C PHE A 262 -12.80 -6.76 -16.65
N GLU A 263 -13.96 -6.11 -16.57
CA GLU A 263 -14.39 -5.07 -17.51
C GLU A 263 -13.44 -3.87 -17.55
N ALA A 264 -12.80 -3.57 -16.41
CA ALA A 264 -11.76 -2.55 -16.31
C ALA A 264 -10.38 -3.00 -16.84
N GLY A 265 -10.27 -4.21 -17.39
CA GLY A 265 -9.08 -4.72 -18.05
C GLY A 265 -8.16 -5.58 -17.17
N ALA A 266 -8.61 -6.05 -16.01
CA ALA A 266 -7.84 -6.97 -15.19
C ALA A 266 -7.73 -8.35 -15.85
N THR A 267 -6.53 -8.91 -15.86
CA THR A 267 -6.23 -10.20 -16.47
C THR A 267 -6.64 -11.35 -15.54
N ILE A 268 -7.24 -12.39 -16.11
CA ILE A 268 -7.76 -13.57 -15.38
C ILE A 268 -6.94 -14.86 -15.60
N ASN A 269 -5.80 -14.78 -16.29
CA ASN A 269 -4.92 -15.92 -16.57
C ASN A 269 -3.52 -15.82 -15.92
N ILE A 270 -3.29 -14.81 -15.08
CA ILE A 270 -2.03 -14.65 -14.32
C ILE A 270 -1.97 -15.72 -13.24
N LYS A 271 -0.81 -16.36 -13.09
CA LYS A 271 -0.58 -17.37 -12.05
C LYS A 271 0.00 -16.73 -10.80
N ASN A 272 -0.58 -17.04 -9.65
CA ASN A 272 0.01 -16.70 -8.35
C ASN A 272 1.20 -17.62 -8.00
N ARG A 273 1.79 -17.46 -6.80
CA ARG A 273 2.96 -18.27 -6.39
C ARG A 273 2.65 -19.75 -6.18
N GLN A 274 1.38 -20.11 -5.98
CA GLN A 274 0.92 -21.51 -5.97
C GLN A 274 0.69 -22.06 -7.39
N GLY A 275 0.89 -21.25 -8.44
CA GLY A 275 0.66 -21.63 -9.82
C GLY A 275 -0.81 -21.60 -10.24
N LEU A 276 -1.69 -21.04 -9.41
CA LEU A 276 -3.13 -20.96 -9.64
C LEU A 276 -3.47 -19.66 -10.36
N ILE A 277 -4.34 -19.74 -11.37
CA ILE A 277 -5.09 -18.60 -11.91
C ILE A 277 -6.40 -18.43 -11.10
N PRO A 278 -7.11 -17.29 -11.18
CA PRO A 278 -8.38 -17.06 -10.48
C PRO A 278 -9.39 -18.20 -10.61
N MET A 279 -9.62 -18.73 -11.82
CA MET A 279 -10.53 -19.86 -12.03
C MET A 279 -10.11 -21.12 -11.23
N THR A 280 -8.83 -21.50 -11.31
CA THR A 280 -8.32 -22.68 -10.59
C THR A 280 -8.29 -22.46 -9.08
N LEU A 281 -8.08 -21.22 -8.62
CA LEU A 281 -8.17 -20.87 -7.21
C LEU A 281 -9.61 -21.02 -6.71
N ALA A 282 -10.61 -20.62 -7.50
CA ALA A 282 -12.03 -20.81 -7.14
C ALA A 282 -12.37 -22.29 -6.93
N ALA A 283 -11.80 -23.19 -7.74
CA ALA A 283 -11.96 -24.63 -7.57
C ALA A 283 -11.32 -25.14 -6.26
N ILE A 284 -10.11 -24.66 -5.91
CA ILE A 284 -9.42 -25.03 -4.66
C ILE A 284 -10.18 -24.54 -3.42
N LEU A 285 -10.74 -23.34 -3.48
CA LEU A 285 -11.54 -22.75 -2.39
C LEU A 285 -12.98 -23.27 -2.35
N ALA A 286 -13.39 -24.09 -3.33
CA ALA A 286 -14.76 -24.57 -3.51
C ALA A 286 -15.80 -23.44 -3.69
N HIS A 287 -15.39 -22.30 -4.27
CA HIS A 287 -16.29 -21.20 -4.62
C HIS A 287 -16.96 -21.49 -5.97
N ARG A 288 -18.01 -22.31 -5.90
CA ARG A 288 -18.65 -22.91 -7.08
C ARG A 288 -19.18 -21.88 -8.07
N ASP A 289 -19.86 -20.86 -7.59
CA ASP A 289 -20.60 -19.95 -8.46
C ASP A 289 -19.65 -19.03 -9.24
N ILE A 290 -18.64 -18.45 -8.57
CA ILE A 290 -17.60 -17.67 -9.27
C ILE A 290 -16.72 -18.56 -10.18
N PHE A 291 -16.50 -19.84 -9.83
CA PHE A 291 -15.82 -20.78 -10.74
C PHE A 291 -16.56 -20.91 -12.07
N PHE A 292 -17.87 -21.20 -12.03
CA PHE A 292 -18.67 -21.32 -13.25
C PHE A 292 -18.84 -19.98 -13.97
N HIS A 293 -18.86 -18.88 -13.23
CA HIS A 293 -18.87 -17.54 -13.80
C HIS A 293 -17.62 -17.27 -14.65
N ILE A 294 -16.42 -17.48 -14.08
CA ILE A 294 -15.16 -17.31 -14.82
C ILE A 294 -15.07 -18.29 -16.00
N LEU A 295 -15.50 -19.54 -15.81
CA LEU A 295 -15.56 -20.51 -16.90
C LEU A 295 -16.46 -20.03 -18.04
N ASN A 296 -17.58 -19.37 -17.74
CA ASN A 296 -18.47 -18.81 -18.76
C ASN A 296 -17.88 -17.58 -19.47
N ILE A 297 -16.98 -16.84 -18.82
CA ILE A 297 -16.22 -15.74 -19.42
C ILE A 297 -15.15 -16.31 -20.38
N GLU A 298 -14.43 -17.35 -19.96
CA GLU A 298 -13.32 -17.94 -20.73
C GLU A 298 -13.75 -18.94 -21.82
N ARG A 299 -14.97 -19.48 -21.75
CA ARG A 299 -15.40 -20.54 -22.69
C ARG A 299 -15.40 -20.05 -24.14
N GLU A 300 -14.89 -20.90 -25.01
CA GLU A 300 -15.05 -20.78 -26.45
C GLU A 300 -16.11 -21.78 -26.94
N ILE A 301 -17.20 -21.28 -27.54
CA ILE A 301 -18.27 -22.14 -28.08
C ILE A 301 -17.94 -22.44 -29.54
N TYR A 302 -17.44 -23.66 -29.79
CA TYR A 302 -17.14 -24.12 -31.16
C TYR A 302 -18.38 -24.57 -31.93
N TRP A 303 -19.38 -25.12 -31.24
CA TRP A 303 -20.62 -25.58 -31.85
C TRP A 303 -21.74 -25.68 -30.80
N GLN A 304 -22.96 -25.31 -31.18
CA GLN A 304 -24.16 -25.40 -30.34
C GLN A 304 -25.27 -26.06 -31.14
N ILE A 305 -25.90 -27.11 -30.60
CA ILE A 305 -27.08 -27.76 -31.21
C ILE A 305 -28.24 -26.76 -31.20
N GLY A 306 -28.80 -26.50 -32.38
CA GLY A 306 -30.13 -25.92 -32.59
C GLY A 306 -31.16 -26.99 -32.87
#